data_AF-A0A7G1PH61-F1
#
_entry.id   AF-A0A7G1PH61-F1
#
_cell.length_a   1.000
_cell.length_b   1.000
_cell.length_c   1.000
_cell.angle_alpha   90.00
_cell.angle_beta   90.00
_cell.angle_gamma   90.00
#
_symmetry.space_group_name_H-M   'P 1'
#
loop_
_entity.id
_entity.type
_entity.pdbx_description
1 polymer ?
#
loop_
_entity_poly.entity_id
_entity_poly.type
_entity_poly.pdbx_seq_one_letter_code
_entity_poly.pdbx_strand_id
1 'polypeptide(L)' 'MQFLRDGHEIPQLAGLLGVPEQGAATPIRLATLPDGGPTGSFFEDDGVVPW' A
#
# COMPACT_ATOMS: atom_id res chain seq x y z
N MET A 1 -14.81 -28.31 24.78
CA MET A 1 -13.44 -27.77 24.90
C MET A 1 -12.55 -28.33 23.78
N GLN A 2 -12.95 -28.15 22.50
CA GLN A 2 -12.30 -28.75 21.32
C GLN A 2 -12.32 -27.75 20.16
N PHE A 3 -11.91 -26.50 20.41
CA PHE A 3 -11.92 -25.41 19.43
C PHE A 3 -10.54 -24.73 19.28
N LEU A 4 -9.48 -25.33 19.84
CA LEU A 4 -8.14 -24.75 19.90
C LEU A 4 -7.09 -25.63 19.18
N ARG A 5 -7.43 -26.23 18.03
CA ARG A 5 -6.47 -27.07 17.27
C ARG A 5 -6.38 -26.83 15.77
N ASP A 6 -7.22 -25.98 15.19
CA ASP A 6 -7.11 -25.68 13.77
C ASP A 6 -6.56 -24.28 13.61
N GLY A 7 -5.25 -24.19 13.43
CA GLY A 7 -4.54 -22.96 13.06
C GLY A 7 -4.88 -22.55 11.63
N HIS A 8 -6.16 -22.27 11.36
CA HIS A 8 -6.56 -21.58 10.16
C HIS A 8 -6.04 -20.14 10.30
N GLU A 9 -4.82 -19.95 9.80
CA GLU A 9 -4.38 -18.66 9.30
C GLU A 9 -5.56 -17.97 8.60
N ILE A 10 -5.76 -16.70 8.91
CA ILE A 10 -6.84 -15.87 8.37
C ILE A 10 -6.22 -15.07 7.20
N PRO A 11 -5.97 -15.68 6.03
CA PRO A 11 -5.37 -14.98 4.89
C PRO A 11 -6.28 -13.84 4.41
N GLN A 12 -7.59 -13.89 4.70
CA GLN A 12 -8.51 -12.82 4.33
C GLN A 12 -8.18 -11.46 4.98
N LEU A 13 -7.47 -11.41 6.12
CA LEU A 13 -7.01 -10.14 6.71
C LEU A 13 -5.65 -9.68 6.16
N ALA A 14 -4.79 -10.60 5.74
CA ALA A 14 -3.50 -10.23 5.15
C ALA A 14 -3.69 -9.48 3.82
N GLY A 15 -4.67 -9.89 3.01
CA GLY A 15 -5.06 -9.17 1.79
C GLY A 15 -5.70 -7.79 2.04
N LEU A 16 -6.33 -7.58 3.20
CA LEU A 16 -6.97 -6.30 3.58
C LEU A 16 -5.97 -5.22 4.00
N LEU A 17 -4.79 -5.61 4.48
CA LEU A 17 -3.80 -4.66 4.99
C LEU A 17 -2.82 -4.18 3.91
N GLY A 18 -2.88 -4.73 2.69
CA GLY A 18 -1.86 -4.50 1.68
C GLY A 18 -0.51 -5.05 2.13
N VAL A 19 0.23 -5.63 1.20
CA VAL A 19 1.63 -5.98 1.46
C VAL A 19 2.44 -4.66 1.52
N PRO A 20 3.28 -4.42 2.54
CA PRO A 20 3.94 -3.13 2.76
C PRO A 20 4.72 -2.62 1.55
N GLU A 21 5.30 -3.52 0.76
CA GLU A 21 6.08 -3.21 -0.44
C GLU A 21 5.21 -2.53 -1.50
N GLN A 22 3.97 -2.97 -1.68
CA GLN A 22 3.02 -2.41 -2.64
C GLN A 22 2.56 -1.02 -2.18
N GLY A 23 2.25 -0.84 -0.89
CA GLY A 23 1.85 0.47 -0.37
C GLY A 23 2.97 1.51 -0.37
N ALA A 24 4.24 1.10 -0.42
CA ALA A 24 5.39 2.00 -0.37
C ALA A 24 5.84 2.53 -1.74
N ALA A 25 5.36 1.97 -2.85
CA ALA A 25 5.84 2.31 -4.20
C ALA A 25 5.66 3.80 -4.54
N THR A 26 4.45 4.33 -4.40
CA THR A 26 4.15 5.74 -4.66
C THR A 26 4.90 6.72 -3.74
N PRO A 27 4.91 6.55 -2.40
CA PRO A 27 5.68 7.40 -1.49
C PRO A 27 7.18 7.45 -1.81
N ILE A 28 7.78 6.30 -2.11
CA ILE A 28 9.20 6.22 -2.47
C ILE A 28 9.47 6.99 -3.76
N ARG A 29 8.64 6.81 -4.79
CA ARG A 29 8.78 7.54 -6.06
C ARG A 29 8.79 9.05 -5.83
N LEU A 30 7.83 9.57 -5.06
CA LEU A 30 7.71 11.01 -4.79
C LEU A 30 8.91 11.55 -3.99
N ALA A 31 9.42 10.79 -3.02
CA ALA A 31 10.58 11.20 -2.21
C ALA A 31 11.90 11.25 -3.01
N THR A 32 11.97 10.53 -4.13
CA THR A 32 13.18 10.44 -4.99
C THR A 32 13.13 11.34 -6.22
N LEU A 33 12.10 12.18 -6.34
CA LEU A 33 11.98 13.08 -7.46
C LEU A 33 13.11 14.12 -7.47
N PRO A 34 13.58 14.52 -8.66
CA PRO A 34 14.39 15.73 -8.80
C PRO A 34 13.65 16.95 -8.24
N ASP A 35 14.39 17.98 -7.83
CA ASP A 35 13.86 19.18 -7.15
C ASP A 35 12.73 19.92 -7.92
N GLY A 36 12.55 19.65 -9.21
CA GLY A 36 11.44 20.14 -10.03
C GLY A 36 10.14 19.32 -9.93
N GLY A 37 10.02 18.43 -8.96
CA GLY A 37 8.90 17.49 -8.79
C GLY A 37 7.51 18.16 -8.69
N PRO A 38 6.43 17.39 -8.92
CA PRO A 38 5.09 17.93 -8.95
C PRO A 38 4.65 18.32 -7.54
N THR A 39 4.15 19.55 -7.40
CA THR A 39 3.57 20.07 -6.16
C THR A 39 2.07 20.24 -6.34
N GLY A 40 1.30 20.03 -5.27
CA GLY A 40 -0.16 20.28 -5.26
C GLY A 40 -1.00 19.31 -6.09
N SER A 41 -0.54 18.09 -6.36
CA SER A 41 -1.28 17.04 -7.09
C SER A 41 -1.49 15.80 -6.21
N PHE A 42 -2.53 15.00 -6.49
CA PHE A 42 -2.76 13.70 -5.85
C PHE A 42 -2.32 12.55 -6.77
N PHE A 43 -1.78 11.47 -6.20
CA PHE A 43 -1.13 10.40 -6.95
C PHE A 43 -1.51 9.02 -6.43
N GLU A 44 -1.68 8.09 -7.36
CA GLU A 44 -1.69 6.64 -7.13
C GLU A 44 -0.58 5.98 -7.96
N ASP A 45 -0.45 4.65 -7.86
CA ASP A 45 0.58 3.89 -8.59
C ASP A 45 0.49 4.06 -10.11
N ASP A 46 -0.72 4.27 -10.65
CA ASP A 46 -0.97 4.53 -12.07
C ASP A 46 -0.76 6.00 -12.48
N GLY A 47 -0.52 6.92 -11.53
CA GLY A 47 -0.17 8.31 -11.83
C GLY A 47 -1.02 9.37 -11.11
N VAL A 48 -1.11 10.57 -11.71
CA VAL A 48 -1.89 11.69 -11.17
C VAL A 48 -3.37 11.40 -11.31
N VAL A 49 -4.15 11.66 -10.27
CA VAL A 49 -5.61 11.57 -10.31
C VAL A 49 -6.24 12.92 -9.92
N PRO A 50 -7.44 13.24 -10.44
CA PRO A 50 -8.19 14.41 -10.00
C PRO A 50 -8.56 14.32 -8.51
N TRP A 51 -8.60 15.49 -7.86
CA TRP A 51 -9.22 15.62 -6.55
C TRP A 51 -10.74 15.80 -6.67
#